data_AF-A0A5C6C273-F1
#
_entry.id   AF-A0A5C6C273-F1
#
_cell.length_a   1.000
_cell.length_b   1.000
_cell.length_c   1.000
_cell.angle_alpha   90.00
_cell.angle_beta   90.00
_cell.angle_gamma   90.00
#
_symmetry.space_group_name_H-M   'P 1'
#
loop_
_entity.id
_entity.type
_entity.pdbx_description
1 polymer ?
#
loop_
_entity_poly.entity_id
_entity_poly.type
_entity_poly.pdbx_seq_one_letter_code
_entity_poly.pdbx_strand_id
1 'polypeptide(L)'
;MKPLPLGPLLDSQTRIRHDFLDFAEQWQRTRAGWRDEPARNFEQESLSNLSPTLTRVAAAMQDFADAARRADHLLADPDHPGHL
;
A
#
# COMPACT_ATOMS: atom_id res chain seq x y z
N MET A 1 7.89 26.69 1.64
CA MET A 1 7.19 25.97 0.54
C MET A 1 5.85 25.46 1.05
N LYS A 2 4.89 25.15 0.18
CA LYS A 2 3.63 24.52 0.60
C LYS A 2 3.89 23.04 0.90
N PRO A 3 3.43 22.51 2.06
CA PRO A 3 3.63 21.11 2.41
C PRO A 3 2.98 20.17 1.39
N LEU A 4 3.58 18.99 1.22
CA LEU A 4 3.07 18.01 0.26
C LEU A 4 1.73 17.44 0.78
N PRO A 5 0.64 17.46 -0.01
CA PRO A 5 -0.65 16.97 0.46
C PRO A 5 -0.61 15.44 0.56
N LEU A 6 -0.46 14.92 1.79
CA LEU A 6 -0.41 13.48 2.07
C LEU A 6 -1.78 12.80 2.13
N GLY A 7 -2.87 13.57 2.26
CA GLY A 7 -4.24 13.02 2.30
C GLY A 7 -4.53 12.06 1.15
N PRO A 8 -4.39 12.49 -0.13
CA PRO A 8 -4.63 11.63 -1.29
C PRO A 8 -3.80 10.33 -1.32
N LEU A 9 -2.55 10.38 -0.83
CA LEU A 9 -1.67 9.21 -0.74
C LEU A 9 -2.21 8.19 0.28
N LEU A 10 -2.57 8.66 1.47
CA LEU A 10 -3.10 7.81 2.55
C LEU A 10 -4.49 7.26 2.22
N ASP A 11 -5.33 8.07 1.56
CA ASP A 11 -6.64 7.66 1.07
C ASP A 11 -6.50 6.55 0.02
N SER A 12 -5.54 6.70 -0.91
CA SER A 12 -5.24 5.68 -1.92
C SER A 12 -4.73 4.38 -1.30
N GLN A 13 -3.85 4.46 -0.30
CA GLN A 13 -3.36 3.30 0.44
C GLN A 13 -4.52 2.55 1.14
N THR A 14 -5.42 3.30 1.77
CA THR A 14 -6.59 2.75 2.46
C THR A 14 -7.53 2.06 1.47
N ARG A 15 -7.79 2.68 0.33
CA ARG A 15 -8.64 2.12 -0.73
C ARG A 15 -8.07 0.83 -1.31
N ILE A 16 -6.80 0.81 -1.68
CA ILE A 16 -6.13 -0.39 -2.22
C ILE A 16 -6.20 -1.56 -1.22
N ARG A 17 -6.01 -1.29 0.07
CA ARG A 17 -6.15 -2.31 1.12
C ARG A 17 -7.57 -2.86 1.18
N HIS A 18 -8.58 -2.01 1.12
CA HIS A 18 -9.98 -2.42 1.14
C HIS A 18 -10.31 -3.29 -0.08
N ASP A 19 -9.98 -2.82 -1.28
CA ASP A 19 -10.21 -3.53 -2.54
C ASP A 19 -9.55 -4.92 -2.52
N PHE A 20 -8.38 -5.06 -1.90
CA PHE A 20 -7.72 -6.36 -1.73
C PHE A 20 -8.45 -7.30 -0.77
N LEU A 21 -8.94 -6.80 0.37
CA LEU A 21 -9.70 -7.60 1.32
C LEU A 21 -11.02 -8.09 0.70
N ASP A 22 -11.72 -7.21 -0.01
CA ASP A 22 -12.94 -7.55 -0.75
C ASP A 22 -12.67 -8.63 -1.80
N PHE A 23 -11.59 -8.47 -2.56
CA PHE A 23 -11.14 -9.46 -3.52
C PHE A 23 -10.83 -10.82 -2.86
N ALA A 24 -10.12 -10.82 -1.74
CA ALA A 24 -9.79 -12.04 -1.01
C ALA A 24 -11.06 -12.75 -0.52
N GLU A 25 -12.05 -12.01 -0.01
CA GLU A 25 -13.33 -12.57 0.40
C GLU A 25 -14.10 -13.16 -0.80
N GLN A 26 -14.17 -12.43 -1.91
CA GLN A 26 -14.82 -12.89 -3.13
C GLN A 26 -14.15 -14.16 -3.68
N TRP A 27 -12.82 -14.24 -3.60
CA TRP A 27 -12.06 -15.42 -3.98
C TRP A 27 -12.44 -16.64 -3.13
N GLN A 28 -12.46 -16.49 -1.80
CA GLN A 28 -12.84 -17.59 -0.90
C GLN A 28 -14.23 -18.15 -1.20
N ARG A 29 -15.20 -17.27 -1.50
CA ARG A 29 -16.56 -17.67 -1.90
C ARG A 29 -16.55 -18.41 -3.23
N THR A 30 -15.81 -17.91 -4.22
CA THR A 30 -15.69 -18.54 -5.56
C THR A 30 -15.05 -19.93 -5.47
N ARG A 31 -13.95 -20.06 -4.71
CA ARG A 31 -13.25 -21.33 -4.48
C ARG A 31 -14.14 -22.42 -3.86
N ALA A 32 -15.18 -22.04 -3.12
CA ALA A 32 -16.10 -23.02 -2.53
C ALA A 32 -16.75 -23.92 -3.61
N GLY A 33 -17.05 -23.35 -4.78
CA GLY A 33 -17.60 -24.05 -5.95
C GLY A 33 -16.57 -24.35 -7.05
N TRP A 34 -15.45 -23.63 -7.08
CA TRP A 34 -14.41 -23.76 -8.11
C TRP A 34 -13.19 -24.49 -7.52
N ARG A 35 -13.18 -25.82 -7.58
CA ARG A 35 -12.16 -26.70 -6.99
C ARG A 35 -11.36 -27.52 -8.02
N ASP A 36 -11.41 -27.10 -9.27
CA ASP A 36 -10.74 -27.77 -10.38
C ASP A 36 -9.29 -27.31 -10.53
N GLU A 37 -8.60 -27.90 -11.50
CA GLU A 37 -7.21 -27.59 -11.83
C GLU A 37 -7.00 -26.12 -12.28
N PRO A 38 -7.89 -25.51 -13.08
CA PRO A 38 -7.89 -24.07 -13.35
C PRO A 38 -7.86 -23.18 -12.10
N ALA A 39 -8.68 -23.48 -11.09
CA ALA A 39 -8.69 -22.70 -9.85
C ALA A 39 -7.33 -22.76 -9.13
N ARG A 40 -6.69 -23.94 -9.10
CA ARG A 40 -5.35 -24.11 -8.52
C ARG A 40 -4.29 -23.33 -9.28
N ASN A 41 -4.31 -23.38 -10.61
CA ASN A 41 -3.38 -22.62 -11.45
C ASN A 41 -3.56 -21.11 -11.23
N PHE A 42 -4.79 -20.63 -11.12
CA PHE A 42 -5.05 -19.23 -10.81
C PHE A 42 -4.50 -18.81 -9.44
N GLU A 43 -4.68 -19.61 -8.39
CA GLU A 43 -4.08 -19.31 -7.07
C GLU A 43 -2.56 -19.24 -7.16
N GLN A 44 -1.95 -20.21 -7.84
CA GLN A 44 -0.51 -20.37 -7.90
C GLN A 44 0.16 -19.29 -8.75
N GLU A 45 -0.44 -18.94 -9.89
CA GLU A 45 0.12 -17.98 -10.85
C GLU A 45 -0.24 -16.53 -10.51
N SER A 46 -1.48 -16.28 -10.08
CA SER A 46 -2.00 -14.92 -9.91
C SER A 46 -2.05 -14.45 -8.45
N LEU A 47 -2.37 -15.33 -7.50
CA LEU A 47 -2.61 -14.93 -6.11
C LEU A 47 -1.40 -15.06 -5.19
N SER A 48 -0.55 -16.05 -5.45
CA SER A 48 0.62 -16.37 -4.63
C SER A 48 1.52 -15.16 -4.36
N ASN A 49 1.70 -14.31 -5.37
CA ASN A 49 2.54 -13.13 -5.29
C ASN A 49 1.78 -11.84 -4.93
N LEU A 50 0.44 -11.85 -4.97
CA LEU A 50 -0.37 -10.64 -4.83
C LEU A 50 -0.29 -10.08 -3.42
N SER A 51 -0.52 -10.91 -2.40
CA SER A 51 -0.45 -10.51 -0.99
C SER A 51 0.93 -9.92 -0.59
N PRO A 52 2.07 -10.60 -0.83
CA PRO A 52 3.37 -10.02 -0.51
C PRO A 52 3.73 -8.78 -1.34
N THR A 53 3.19 -8.64 -2.55
CA THR A 53 3.38 -7.43 -3.35
C THR A 53 2.62 -6.24 -2.75
N LEU A 54 1.37 -6.45 -2.32
CA LEU A 54 0.58 -5.40 -1.69
C LEU A 54 1.16 -4.95 -0.35
N THR A 55 1.69 -5.87 0.45
CA THR A 55 2.42 -5.52 1.68
C THR A 55 3.61 -4.62 1.37
N ARG A 56 4.38 -4.94 0.33
CA ARG A 56 5.52 -4.12 -0.11
C ARG A 56 5.09 -2.75 -0.61
N VAL A 57 4.00 -2.66 -1.38
CA VAL A 57 3.44 -1.39 -1.85
C VAL A 57 2.96 -0.53 -0.68
N ALA A 58 2.26 -1.11 0.29
CA ALA A 58 1.81 -0.39 1.48
C ALA A 58 2.97 0.16 2.30
N ALA A 59 4.04 -0.63 2.47
CA ALA A 59 5.27 -0.19 3.14
C ALA A 59 5.93 0.98 2.38
N ALA A 60 6.09 0.86 1.06
CA ALA A 60 6.69 1.93 0.25
C ALA A 60 5.88 3.24 0.28
N MET A 61 4.54 3.16 0.31
CA MET A 61 3.68 4.34 0.48
C MET A 61 3.86 5.00 1.84
N GLN A 62 4.03 4.20 2.90
CA GLN A 62 4.30 4.70 4.25
C GLN A 62 5.66 5.39 4.32
N ASP A 63 6.71 4.77 3.77
CA ASP A 63 8.05 5.33 3.71
C ASP A 63 8.07 6.67 2.97
N PHE A 64 7.32 6.76 1.86
CA PHE A 64 7.16 8.00 1.11
C PHE A 64 6.46 9.09 1.92
N ALA A 65 5.38 8.75 2.63
CA ALA A 65 4.67 9.69 3.49
C ALA A 65 5.59 10.25 4.60
N ASP A 66 6.41 9.39 5.21
CA ASP A 66 7.32 9.81 6.28
C ASP A 66 8.50 10.62 5.75
N ALA A 67 9.01 10.32 4.55
CA ALA A 67 10.00 11.15 3.87
C ALA A 67 9.45 12.55 3.57
N ALA A 68 8.21 12.65 3.08
CA ALA A 68 7.55 13.92 2.81
C ALA A 68 7.33 14.75 4.08
N ARG A 69 6.86 14.14 5.18
CA ARG A 69 6.73 14.83 6.48
C ARG A 69 8.08 15.37 6.97
N ARG A 70 9.14 14.56 6.90
CA ARG A 70 10.49 14.97 7.30
C ARG A 70 10.98 16.15 6.46
N ALA A 71 10.77 16.10 5.15
CA ALA A 71 11.11 17.21 4.27
C ALA A 71 10.34 18.48 4.64
N ASP A 72 9.02 18.39 4.84
CA ASP A 72 8.19 19.52 5.25
C ASP A 72 8.65 20.13 6.58
N HIS A 73 9.05 19.31 7.56
CA HIS A 73 9.61 19.79 8.83
C HIS A 73 10.95 20.52 8.64
N LEU A 74 11.89 19.93 7.90
CA LEU A 74 13.21 20.53 7.65
C LEU A 74 13.12 21.84 6.86
N LEU A 75 12.13 21.94 5.98
CA LEU A 75 11.93 23.11 5.12
C LEU A 75 11.07 24.20 5.79
N ALA A 76 10.40 23.89 6.90
CA ALA A 76 9.62 24.83 7.70
C ALA A 76 10.45 25.52 8.80
N ASP A 77 11.67 25.04 9.08
CA ASP A 77 12.59 25.64 10.06
C ASP A 77 13.76 26.36 9.33
N PRO A 78 13.61 27.66 8.97
CA PRO A 78 14.66 28.41 8.29
C PRO A 78 15.84 28.77 9.19
N ASP A 79 15.73 28.59 10.51
CA ASP A 79 16.70 29.01 11.52
C ASP A 79 17.19 27.85 12.40
N HIS A 80 17.17 26.60 11.94
CA HIS A 80 17.89 25.53 12.62
C HIS A 80 19.37 25.58 12.20
N PRO A 81 20.30 26.17 12.98
CA PRO A 81 21.70 25.87 12.80
C PRO A 81 21.83 24.38 13.11
N GLY A 82 22.12 23.59 12.07
CA GLY A 82 22.73 22.28 12.26
C GLY A 82 24.03 22.49 13.01
N HIS A 83 23.96 22.49 14.34
CA HIS A 83 25.12 22.37 15.21
C HIS A 83 25.67 20.95 15.04
N LEU A 84 26.64 20.83 14.14
CA LEU A 84 27.76 19.91 14.24
C LEU A 84 29.04 20.73 14.21
#